data_AF-A0A1G7UI30-F1
#
_entry.id   AF-A0A1G7UI30-F1
#
_cell.length_a   1.000
_cell.length_b   1.000
_cell.length_c   1.000
_cell.angle_alpha   90.00
_cell.angle_beta   90.00
_cell.angle_gamma   90.00
#
_symmetry.space_group_name_H-M   'P 1'
#
loop_
_entity.id
_entity.type
_entity.pdbx_description
1 polymer ?
#
loop_
_entity_poly.entity_id
_entity_poly.type
_entity_poly.pdbx_seq_one_letter_code
_entity_poly.pdbx_strand_id
1 'polypeptide(L)'
;MATKPIVRVPSATYIVARSYPDNIIGVDNELPWHLRTDLQHFKKRTSGHVILMGRKTFESLGRPLPNRTNIVLSRSKIADTENLIWAQDPETALLLAEAYTICRGNREFFIIGGENIYKLFFKYVDEAWVTDVFCGNINGDAKFEFDFPSGEWRTRSEEEFAASAHDDWKFRISHFVRRKKQHRQRMRDEFLKVDVDVMRHLDEWQERFGIKLDDSDSTESSSHGELNLQRS
;
A
#
# COMPACT_ATOMS: atom_id res chain seq x y z
N MET A 1 -18.02 -21.51 -18.52
CA MET A 1 -16.55 -21.71 -18.45
C MET A 1 -16.19 -21.92 -16.99
N ALA A 2 -15.31 -22.86 -16.66
CA ALA A 2 -14.91 -23.06 -15.27
C ALA A 2 -14.13 -21.81 -14.78
N THR A 3 -14.62 -21.18 -13.72
CA THR A 3 -13.94 -20.03 -13.09
C THR A 3 -12.57 -20.49 -12.58
N LYS A 4 -11.50 -19.78 -12.98
CA LYS A 4 -10.15 -20.11 -12.51
C LYS A 4 -10.11 -19.96 -10.97
N PRO A 5 -9.56 -20.95 -10.22
CA PRO A 5 -9.58 -20.95 -8.77
C PRO A 5 -8.67 -19.89 -8.16
N ILE A 6 -7.68 -19.41 -8.92
CA ILE A 6 -6.74 -18.38 -8.52
C ILE A 6 -7.00 -17.13 -9.37
N VAL A 7 -6.83 -15.95 -8.77
CA VAL A 7 -6.96 -14.66 -9.47
C VAL A 7 -5.79 -13.75 -9.12
N ARG A 8 -5.33 -12.95 -10.09
CA ARG A 8 -4.45 -11.81 -9.79
C ARG A 8 -5.26 -10.74 -9.06
N VAL A 9 -4.58 -10.02 -8.18
CA VAL A 9 -5.20 -9.05 -7.25
C VAL A 9 -4.60 -7.65 -7.45
N PRO A 10 -5.24 -6.59 -6.93
CA PRO A 10 -4.72 -5.23 -7.02
C PRO A 10 -3.29 -5.07 -6.46
N SER A 11 -2.51 -4.18 -7.05
CA SER A 11 -1.16 -3.85 -6.56
C SER A 11 -1.23 -2.93 -5.32
N ALA A 12 -0.21 -3.01 -4.47
CA ALA A 12 -0.02 -2.07 -3.37
C ALA A 12 0.93 -0.94 -3.79
N THR A 13 0.58 0.29 -3.42
CA THR A 13 1.38 1.48 -3.71
C THR A 13 1.67 2.25 -2.42
N TYR A 14 2.92 2.62 -2.21
CA TYR A 14 3.28 3.53 -1.11
C TYR A 14 3.01 4.98 -1.49
N ILE A 15 2.57 5.76 -0.52
CA ILE A 15 2.58 7.22 -0.60
C ILE A 15 3.02 7.79 0.75
N VAL A 16 4.17 8.46 0.76
CA VAL A 16 4.85 8.85 2.00
C VAL A 16 5.59 10.18 1.81
N ALA A 17 5.58 11.01 2.84
CA ALA A 17 6.50 12.14 2.97
C ALA A 17 7.52 11.83 4.06
N ARG A 18 8.80 12.09 3.79
CA ARG A 18 9.92 11.82 4.70
C ARG A 18 10.95 12.93 4.67
N SER A 19 11.65 13.15 5.77
CA SER A 19 12.81 14.05 5.78
C SER A 19 13.94 13.45 4.94
N TYR A 20 14.74 14.33 4.33
CA TYR A 20 15.95 13.94 3.65
C TYR A 20 17.18 14.53 4.38
N PRO A 21 18.24 13.73 4.64
CA PRO A 21 18.43 12.32 4.26
C PRO A 21 17.96 11.30 5.32
N ASP A 22 17.47 11.75 6.47
CA ASP A 22 17.27 10.88 7.65
C ASP A 22 16.02 9.99 7.62
N ASN A 23 15.17 10.15 6.60
CA ASN A 23 13.95 9.38 6.37
C ASN A 23 12.94 9.43 7.52
N ILE A 24 12.92 10.52 8.31
CA ILE A 24 11.96 10.73 9.39
C ILE A 24 10.57 10.96 8.79
N ILE A 25 9.54 10.29 9.31
CA ILE A 25 8.15 10.46 8.85
C ILE A 25 7.20 10.94 9.95
N GLY A 26 7.70 11.13 11.17
CA GLY A 26 6.88 11.62 12.26
C GLY A 26 7.68 11.98 13.51
N VAL A 27 7.07 12.85 14.31
CA VAL A 27 7.47 13.22 15.67
C VAL A 27 6.19 13.26 16.51
N ASP A 28 6.13 12.49 17.60
CA ASP A 28 4.96 12.45 18.49
C ASP A 28 3.63 12.12 17.76
N ASN A 29 3.72 11.30 16.71
CA ASN A 29 2.63 10.94 15.77
C ASN A 29 2.15 12.08 14.85
N GLU A 30 2.86 13.18 14.74
CA GLU A 30 2.55 14.25 13.78
C GLU A 30 3.64 14.40 12.71
N LEU A 31 3.28 14.99 11.57
CA LEU A 31 4.28 15.42 10.59
C LEU A 31 4.95 16.71 11.11
N PRO A 32 6.29 16.80 11.14
CA PRO A 32 7.00 17.97 11.68
C PRO A 32 7.04 19.16 10.71
N TRP A 33 6.22 19.15 9.66
CA TRP A 33 6.12 20.19 8.65
C TRP A 33 4.70 20.30 8.11
N HIS A 34 4.38 21.47 7.56
CA HIS A 34 3.18 21.72 6.79
C HIS A 34 3.52 21.97 5.32
N LEU A 35 3.15 21.02 4.46
CA LEU A 35 3.34 21.09 3.01
C LEU A 35 1.99 20.97 2.31
N ARG A 36 1.31 22.11 2.11
CA ARG A 36 -0.03 22.15 1.50
C ARG A 36 -0.03 21.50 0.11
N THR A 37 1.03 21.68 -0.66
CA THR A 37 1.15 21.14 -2.02
C THR A 37 1.29 19.62 -2.00
N ASP A 38 2.07 19.06 -1.06
CA ASP A 38 2.16 17.60 -0.86
C ASP A 38 0.82 17.02 -0.37
N LEU A 39 0.14 17.67 0.58
CA LEU A 39 -1.18 17.24 1.06
C LEU A 39 -2.23 17.23 -0.08
N GLN A 40 -2.16 18.19 -1.01
CA GLN A 40 -3.00 18.18 -2.21
C GLN A 40 -2.64 17.03 -3.15
N HIS A 41 -1.35 16.75 -3.34
CA HIS A 41 -0.89 15.59 -4.10
C HIS A 41 -1.42 14.29 -3.50
N PHE A 42 -1.23 14.09 -2.19
CA PHE A 42 -1.75 12.95 -1.43
C PHE A 42 -3.26 12.79 -1.61
N LYS A 43 -4.03 13.88 -1.44
CA LYS A 43 -5.47 13.85 -1.64
C LYS A 43 -5.85 13.46 -3.07
N LYS A 44 -5.18 14.04 -4.08
CA LYS A 44 -5.44 13.76 -5.50
C LYS A 44 -5.15 12.30 -5.85
N ARG A 45 -4.07 11.73 -5.31
CA ARG A 45 -3.68 10.33 -5.57
C ARG A 45 -4.58 9.33 -4.88
N THR A 46 -4.98 9.62 -3.63
CA THR A 46 -5.69 8.63 -2.80
C THR A 46 -7.21 8.76 -2.87
N SER A 47 -7.77 9.88 -3.34
CA SER A 47 -9.23 10.07 -3.42
C SER A 47 -9.87 9.02 -4.33
N GLY A 48 -10.94 8.39 -3.85
CA GLY A 48 -11.63 7.31 -4.56
C GLY A 48 -10.96 5.94 -4.41
N HIS A 49 -9.79 5.85 -3.76
CA HIS A 49 -9.07 4.60 -3.52
C HIS A 49 -9.31 4.02 -2.13
N VAL A 50 -8.87 2.78 -1.96
CA VAL A 50 -8.67 2.18 -0.64
C VAL A 50 -7.32 2.66 -0.10
N ILE A 51 -7.30 3.01 1.18
CA ILE A 51 -6.09 3.34 1.92
C ILE A 51 -5.92 2.41 3.11
N LEU A 52 -4.69 1.95 3.33
CA LEU A 52 -4.29 1.07 4.42
C LEU A 52 -3.28 1.78 5.30
N MET A 53 -3.55 1.79 6.61
CA MET A 53 -2.69 2.45 7.60
C MET A 53 -2.69 1.69 8.93
N GLY A 54 -1.77 2.08 9.81
CA GLY A 54 -1.74 1.59 11.18
C GLY A 54 -2.58 2.45 12.11
N ARG A 55 -2.93 1.90 13.28
CA ARG A 55 -3.71 2.60 14.29
C ARG A 55 -3.16 3.99 14.67
N LYS A 56 -1.86 4.11 14.94
CA LYS A 56 -1.24 5.39 15.36
C LYS A 56 -1.37 6.47 14.27
N THR A 57 -1.20 6.07 13.01
CA THR A 57 -1.43 6.96 11.85
C THR A 57 -2.88 7.42 11.78
N PHE A 58 -3.83 6.50 12.02
CA PHE A 58 -5.24 6.86 12.06
C PHE A 58 -5.58 7.82 13.22
N GLU A 59 -5.03 7.57 14.42
CA GLU A 59 -5.19 8.44 15.60
C GLU A 59 -4.66 9.86 15.30
N SER A 60 -3.53 9.99 14.63
CA SER A 60 -2.97 11.26 14.15
C SER A 60 -3.88 12.01 13.17
N LEU A 61 -4.49 11.29 12.23
CA LEU A 61 -5.46 11.89 11.30
C LEU A 61 -6.76 12.34 12.00
N GLY A 62 -7.08 11.77 13.16
CA GLY A 62 -8.23 12.08 14.01
C GLY A 62 -9.59 11.63 13.46
N ARG A 63 -9.69 11.32 12.16
CA ARG A 63 -10.93 10.86 11.50
C ARG A 63 -10.66 10.09 10.21
N PRO A 64 -11.62 9.27 9.75
CA PRO A 64 -11.56 8.67 8.42
C PRO A 64 -11.46 9.76 7.35
N LEU A 65 -10.60 9.50 6.38
CA LEU A 65 -10.39 10.39 5.28
C LEU A 65 -11.56 10.28 4.29
N PRO A 66 -12.22 11.39 3.91
CA PRO A 66 -13.42 11.34 3.07
C PRO A 66 -13.12 10.82 1.66
N ASN A 67 -14.14 10.26 1.02
CA ASN A 67 -14.09 9.67 -0.32
C ASN A 67 -13.05 8.55 -0.48
N ARG A 68 -12.69 7.88 0.62
CA ARG A 68 -11.73 6.77 0.66
C ARG A 68 -12.29 5.65 1.51
N THR A 69 -11.98 4.40 1.16
CA THR A 69 -12.18 3.28 2.09
C THR A 69 -10.97 3.23 3.00
N ASN A 70 -11.16 3.49 4.29
CA ASN A 70 -10.08 3.54 5.28
C ASN A 70 -9.94 2.17 5.95
N ILE A 71 -8.84 1.47 5.71
CA ILE A 71 -8.51 0.22 6.40
C ILE A 71 -7.43 0.50 7.44
N VAL A 72 -7.72 0.15 8.69
CA VAL A 72 -6.81 0.36 9.82
C VAL A 72 -6.41 -0.99 10.40
N LEU A 73 -5.11 -1.29 10.34
CA LEU A 73 -4.53 -2.46 10.99
C LEU A 73 -4.34 -2.19 12.49
N SER A 74 -5.08 -2.93 13.30
CA SER A 74 -5.04 -2.86 14.76
C SER A 74 -5.60 -4.13 15.38
N ARG A 75 -4.98 -4.64 16.44
CA ARG A 75 -5.51 -5.78 17.23
C ARG A 75 -6.80 -5.42 17.98
N SER A 76 -7.11 -4.14 18.12
CA SER A 76 -8.28 -3.65 18.85
C SER A 76 -9.04 -2.65 17.99
N LYS A 77 -10.37 -2.83 17.90
CA LYS A 77 -11.28 -1.87 17.28
C LYS A 77 -11.55 -0.74 18.27
N ILE A 78 -11.41 0.50 17.81
CA ILE A 78 -11.52 1.69 18.68
C ILE A 78 -12.83 2.44 18.46
N ALA A 79 -13.34 2.46 17.23
CA ALA A 79 -14.60 3.08 16.89
C ALA A 79 -15.22 2.40 15.67
N ASP A 80 -16.53 2.53 15.50
CA ASP A 80 -17.21 2.18 14.26
C ASP A 80 -17.74 3.45 13.61
N THR A 81 -17.29 3.71 12.39
CA THR A 81 -17.70 4.90 11.63
C THR A 81 -17.80 4.52 10.16
N GLU A 82 -18.63 5.24 9.41
CA GLU A 82 -18.76 5.03 7.98
C GLU A 82 -17.40 5.21 7.27
N ASN A 83 -17.13 4.37 6.27
CA ASN A 83 -15.88 4.36 5.51
C ASN A 83 -14.62 3.98 6.30
N LEU A 84 -14.76 3.37 7.49
CA LEU A 84 -13.68 2.84 8.32
C LEU A 84 -13.84 1.33 8.53
N ILE A 85 -12.79 0.57 8.26
CA ILE A 85 -12.74 -0.88 8.41
C ILE A 85 -11.52 -1.24 9.24
N TRP A 86 -11.72 -2.06 10.27
CA TRP A 86 -10.64 -2.54 11.13
C TRP A 86 -10.20 -3.93 10.71
N ALA A 87 -8.90 -4.11 10.54
CA ALA A 87 -8.28 -5.39 10.29
C ALA A 87 -7.43 -5.80 11.51
N GLN A 88 -7.60 -7.02 11.99
CA GLN A 88 -6.96 -7.49 13.23
C GLN A 88 -5.54 -8.01 13.02
N ASP A 89 -5.22 -8.38 11.79
CA ASP A 89 -3.94 -8.94 11.41
C ASP A 89 -3.55 -8.51 9.98
N PRO A 90 -2.26 -8.62 9.59
CA PRO A 90 -1.79 -8.18 8.29
C PRO A 90 -2.45 -8.89 7.10
N GLU A 91 -2.80 -10.16 7.23
CA GLU A 91 -3.38 -10.96 6.15
C GLU A 91 -4.82 -10.51 5.87
N THR A 92 -5.60 -10.33 6.93
CA THR A 92 -6.95 -9.76 6.85
C THR A 92 -6.92 -8.33 6.29
N ALA A 93 -5.95 -7.50 6.70
CA ALA A 93 -5.82 -6.13 6.20
C ALA A 93 -5.59 -6.11 4.68
N LEU A 94 -4.76 -7.03 4.21
CA LEU A 94 -4.43 -7.16 2.80
C LEU A 94 -5.64 -7.64 1.98
N LEU A 95 -6.30 -8.71 2.44
CA LEU A 95 -7.50 -9.25 1.82
C LEU A 95 -8.60 -8.19 1.68
N LEU A 96 -8.86 -7.42 2.75
CA LEU A 96 -9.82 -6.32 2.73
C LEU A 96 -9.37 -5.24 1.74
N ALA A 97 -8.09 -4.85 1.75
CA ALA A 97 -7.59 -3.82 0.83
C ALA A 97 -7.82 -4.21 -0.63
N GLU A 98 -7.60 -5.47 -0.97
CA GLU A 98 -7.80 -6.00 -2.31
C GLU A 98 -9.27 -6.07 -2.69
N ALA A 99 -10.10 -6.65 -1.83
CA ALA A 99 -11.54 -6.81 -2.05
C ALA A 99 -12.21 -5.46 -2.32
N TYR A 100 -12.00 -4.48 -1.44
CA TYR A 100 -12.59 -3.15 -1.61
C TYR A 100 -12.00 -2.38 -2.79
N THR A 101 -10.77 -2.67 -3.20
CA THR A 101 -10.16 -2.07 -4.39
C THR A 101 -10.79 -2.63 -5.67
N ILE A 102 -11.07 -3.93 -5.70
CA ILE A 102 -11.84 -4.60 -6.75
C ILE A 102 -13.24 -3.99 -6.85
N CYS A 103 -13.97 -3.89 -5.73
CA CYS A 103 -15.33 -3.32 -5.70
C CYS A 103 -15.37 -1.86 -6.18
N ARG A 104 -14.31 -1.09 -5.92
CA ARG A 104 -14.17 0.29 -6.43
C ARG A 104 -13.71 0.37 -7.89
N GLY A 105 -13.39 -0.76 -8.53
CA GLY A 105 -12.91 -0.79 -9.90
C GLY A 105 -11.50 -0.20 -10.08
N ASN A 106 -10.69 -0.16 -9.01
CA ASN A 106 -9.35 0.45 -9.02
C ASN A 106 -8.26 -0.60 -9.21
N ARG A 107 -7.11 -0.24 -9.80
CA ARG A 107 -5.99 -1.20 -9.98
C ARG A 107 -5.12 -1.36 -8.75
N GLU A 108 -5.19 -0.41 -7.83
CA GLU A 108 -4.27 -0.27 -6.72
C GLU A 108 -4.95 0.31 -5.48
N PHE A 109 -4.39 -0.03 -4.32
CA PHE A 109 -4.65 0.62 -3.04
C PHE A 109 -3.36 1.27 -2.52
N PHE A 110 -3.53 2.25 -1.65
CA PHE A 110 -2.40 2.98 -1.09
C PHE A 110 -2.12 2.56 0.35
N ILE A 111 -0.87 2.33 0.67
CA ILE A 111 -0.40 2.21 2.04
C ILE A 111 0.17 3.57 2.43
N ILE A 112 -0.48 4.20 3.41
CA ILE A 112 -0.25 5.62 3.75
C ILE A 112 0.51 5.80 5.07
N GLY A 113 0.84 4.68 5.73
CA GLY A 113 1.94 4.65 6.67
C GLY A 113 1.64 4.27 8.11
N GLY A 114 2.57 4.71 8.95
CA GLY A 114 3.03 3.99 10.14
C GLY A 114 4.26 3.18 9.77
N GLU A 115 5.40 3.43 10.42
CA GLU A 115 6.68 2.77 10.15
C GLU A 115 6.55 1.24 10.05
N ASN A 116 5.89 0.63 11.04
CA ASN A 116 5.66 -0.83 11.06
C ASN A 116 4.79 -1.32 9.89
N ILE A 117 3.89 -0.49 9.38
CA ILE A 117 3.00 -0.83 8.26
C ILE A 117 3.81 -0.87 6.97
N TYR A 118 4.66 0.13 6.74
CA TYR A 118 5.60 0.09 5.63
C TYR A 118 6.54 -1.13 5.71
N LYS A 119 6.96 -1.54 6.91
CA LYS A 119 7.76 -2.76 7.10
C LYS A 119 6.98 -4.03 6.76
N LEU A 120 5.75 -4.16 7.23
CA LEU A 120 4.93 -5.36 7.03
C LEU A 120 4.60 -5.63 5.56
N PHE A 121 4.36 -4.60 4.77
CA PHE A 121 3.82 -4.76 3.42
C PHE A 121 4.83 -4.53 2.28
N PHE A 122 6.11 -4.28 2.59
CA PHE A 122 7.13 -3.92 1.59
C PHE A 122 7.23 -4.91 0.42
N LYS A 123 7.16 -6.22 0.73
CA LYS A 123 7.23 -7.28 -0.28
C LYS A 123 6.06 -7.30 -1.28
N TYR A 124 5.02 -6.51 -1.06
CA TYR A 124 3.83 -6.48 -1.90
C TYR A 124 3.74 -5.21 -2.77
N VAL A 125 4.74 -4.33 -2.66
CA VAL A 125 4.67 -2.97 -3.21
C VAL A 125 5.42 -2.92 -4.53
N ASP A 126 4.69 -2.45 -5.54
CA ASP A 126 5.20 -2.30 -6.90
C ASP A 126 5.49 -0.85 -7.26
N GLU A 127 4.86 0.11 -6.56
CA GLU A 127 5.01 1.55 -6.84
C GLU A 127 5.09 2.34 -5.54
N ALA A 128 5.80 3.47 -5.56
CA ALA A 128 5.89 4.37 -4.42
C ALA A 128 5.93 5.83 -4.88
N TRP A 129 5.07 6.64 -4.28
CA TRP A 129 5.13 8.10 -4.31
C TRP A 129 5.86 8.55 -3.05
N VAL A 130 7.03 9.15 -3.21
CA VAL A 130 7.88 9.56 -2.09
C VAL A 130 8.13 11.05 -2.18
N THR A 131 7.77 11.75 -1.13
CA THR A 131 8.07 13.17 -0.95
C THR A 131 9.30 13.30 -0.04
N ASP A 132 10.45 13.62 -0.61
CA ASP A 132 11.68 13.94 0.13
C ASP A 132 11.64 15.42 0.55
N VAL A 133 11.63 15.69 1.85
CA VAL A 133 11.54 17.04 2.43
C VAL A 133 12.93 17.49 2.90
N PHE A 134 13.41 18.63 2.38
CA PHE A 134 14.74 19.17 2.67
C PHE A 134 14.69 20.12 3.88
N CYS A 135 14.38 19.58 5.05
CA CYS A 135 14.11 20.31 6.30
C CYS A 135 15.27 20.34 7.31
N GLY A 136 16.45 19.83 6.93
CA GLY A 136 17.57 19.64 7.87
C GLY A 136 17.30 18.54 8.91
N ASN A 137 18.06 18.57 10.01
CA ASN A 137 18.02 17.53 11.03
C ASN A 137 16.74 17.63 11.88
N ILE A 138 16.00 16.52 11.96
CA ILE A 138 14.81 16.38 12.82
C ILE A 138 15.02 15.22 13.77
N ASN A 139 14.76 15.45 15.05
CA ASN A 139 14.72 14.38 16.05
C ASN A 139 13.33 13.73 16.07
N GLY A 140 13.09 12.78 15.17
CA GLY A 140 11.82 12.07 15.09
C GLY A 140 11.85 10.62 15.56
N ASP A 141 10.66 10.08 15.80
CA ASP A 141 10.41 8.80 16.45
C ASP A 141 9.86 7.72 15.49
N ALA A 142 9.60 8.10 14.24
CA ALA A 142 9.15 7.19 13.19
C ALA A 142 9.95 7.40 11.90
N LYS A 143 10.34 6.30 11.24
CA LYS A 143 11.15 6.35 10.01
C LYS A 143 10.57 5.53 8.85
N PHE A 144 10.89 5.94 7.63
CA PHE A 144 10.68 5.17 6.40
C PHE A 144 12.01 4.69 5.84
N GLU A 145 12.49 3.55 6.33
CA GLU A 145 13.82 3.00 6.05
C GLU A 145 13.93 2.26 4.69
N PHE A 146 13.09 2.61 3.72
CA PHE A 146 13.11 1.99 2.40
C PHE A 146 13.78 2.87 1.38
N ASP A 147 14.71 2.27 0.64
CA ASP A 147 15.37 2.88 -0.50
C ASP A 147 14.89 2.24 -1.81
N PHE A 148 15.17 2.93 -2.91
CA PHE A 148 14.75 2.56 -4.25
C PHE A 148 15.97 2.35 -5.15
N PRO A 149 16.75 1.26 -4.94
CA PRO A 149 17.96 1.01 -5.71
C PRO A 149 17.63 0.84 -7.19
N SER A 150 18.44 1.45 -8.05
CA SER A 150 18.21 1.53 -9.51
C SER A 150 18.19 0.18 -10.23
N GLY A 151 18.75 -0.87 -9.62
CA GLY A 151 18.70 -2.25 -10.10
C GLY A 151 17.32 -2.90 -9.98
N GLU A 152 16.52 -2.50 -8.98
CA GLU A 152 15.17 -3.04 -8.75
C GLU A 152 14.06 -2.06 -9.13
N TRP A 153 14.33 -0.76 -9.02
CA TRP A 153 13.36 0.31 -9.22
C TRP A 153 13.78 1.22 -10.37
N ARG A 154 12.81 1.87 -10.99
CA ARG A 154 13.03 2.99 -11.91
C ARG A 154 12.22 4.20 -11.45
N THR A 155 12.82 5.37 -11.56
CA THR A 155 12.10 6.65 -11.37
C THR A 155 11.26 6.92 -12.61
N ARG A 156 9.94 6.99 -12.44
CA ARG A 156 8.99 7.28 -13.51
C ARG A 156 8.76 8.77 -13.70
N SER A 157 8.74 9.53 -12.62
CA SER A 157 8.65 10.99 -12.62
C SER A 157 9.28 11.56 -11.38
N GLU A 158 9.74 12.79 -11.47
CA GLU A 158 10.30 13.55 -10.35
C GLU A 158 9.98 15.03 -10.55
N GLU A 159 9.53 15.70 -9.50
CA GLU A 159 9.18 17.12 -9.53
C GLU A 159 9.63 17.79 -8.23
N GLU A 160 10.34 18.91 -8.35
CA GLU A 160 10.81 19.69 -7.20
C GLU A 160 9.92 20.91 -6.95
N PHE A 161 9.70 21.20 -5.67
CA PHE A 161 8.89 22.31 -5.20
C PHE A 161 9.70 23.16 -4.23
N ALA A 162 9.76 24.47 -4.47
CA ALA A 162 10.40 25.40 -3.57
C ALA A 162 9.55 25.63 -2.30
N ALA A 163 10.19 26.02 -1.20
CA ALA A 163 9.47 26.53 -0.04
C ALA A 163 8.64 27.76 -0.43
N SER A 164 7.48 27.91 0.21
CA SER A 164 6.53 28.99 -0.09
C SER A 164 5.76 29.41 1.17
N ALA A 165 4.87 30.40 1.05
CA ALA A 165 3.96 30.77 2.13
C ALA A 165 2.95 29.65 2.50
N HIS A 166 2.89 28.56 1.74
CA HIS A 166 2.00 27.43 1.97
C HIS A 166 2.75 26.10 2.18
N ASP A 167 4.06 26.11 2.03
CA ASP A 167 4.92 24.93 2.10
C ASP A 167 6.19 25.32 2.86
N ASP A 168 6.32 24.83 4.10
CA ASP A 168 7.39 25.23 5.03
C ASP A 168 8.80 24.99 4.48
N TRP A 169 8.96 23.97 3.62
CA TRP A 169 10.25 23.51 3.14
C TRP A 169 10.25 23.26 1.64
N LYS A 170 11.44 23.31 1.04
CA LYS A 170 11.68 22.71 -0.27
C LYS A 170 11.44 21.21 -0.15
N PHE A 171 10.78 20.61 -1.13
CA PHE A 171 10.62 19.16 -1.21
C PHE A 171 10.64 18.68 -2.66
N ARG A 172 10.73 17.36 -2.83
CA ARG A 172 10.68 16.70 -4.14
C ARG A 172 9.76 15.50 -4.08
N ILE A 173 8.86 15.38 -5.05
CA ILE A 173 7.99 14.23 -5.20
C ILE A 173 8.55 13.33 -6.30
N SER A 174 8.93 12.10 -5.94
CA SER A 174 9.44 11.09 -6.87
C SER A 174 8.45 9.92 -6.95
N HIS A 175 8.17 9.45 -8.18
CA HIS A 175 7.38 8.25 -8.43
C HIS A 175 8.31 7.10 -8.81
N PHE A 176 8.48 6.14 -7.91
CA PHE A 176 9.22 4.92 -8.16
C PHE A 176 8.29 3.81 -8.60
N VAL A 177 8.72 3.04 -9.60
CA VAL A 177 8.04 1.81 -10.00
C VAL A 177 9.03 0.67 -10.09
N ARG A 178 8.67 -0.49 -9.55
CA ARG A 178 9.49 -1.70 -9.58
C ARG A 178 9.66 -2.15 -11.02
N ARG A 179 10.89 -2.50 -11.42
CA ARG A 179 11.21 -2.92 -12.79
C ARG A 179 10.52 -4.22 -13.16
N LYS A 180 10.47 -5.17 -12.23
CA LYS A 180 9.72 -6.42 -12.33
C LYS A 180 8.57 -6.37 -11.32
N LYS A 181 7.35 -6.13 -11.79
CA LYS A 181 6.16 -6.12 -10.94
C LYS A 181 5.96 -7.50 -10.31
N GLN A 182 5.62 -7.51 -9.03
CA GLN A 182 5.25 -8.71 -8.30
C GLN A 182 3.72 -8.80 -8.28
N HIS A 183 3.19 -9.55 -9.23
CA HIS A 183 1.76 -9.82 -9.25
C HIS A 183 1.40 -10.78 -8.14
N ARG A 184 0.56 -10.30 -7.23
CA ARG A 184 -0.01 -11.15 -6.20
C ARG A 184 -1.17 -11.95 -6.77
N GLN A 185 -1.39 -13.09 -6.14
CA GLN A 185 -2.45 -14.01 -6.49
C GLN A 185 -3.15 -14.47 -5.20
N ARG A 186 -4.44 -14.76 -5.31
CA ARG A 186 -5.25 -15.34 -4.22
C ARG A 186 -6.20 -16.38 -4.76
N MET A 187 -6.66 -17.28 -3.89
CA MET A 187 -7.80 -18.10 -4.25
C MET A 187 -9.05 -17.22 -4.32
N ARG A 188 -9.85 -17.45 -5.35
CA ARG A 188 -11.07 -16.69 -5.60
C ARG A 188 -11.99 -16.73 -4.38
N ASP A 189 -12.18 -17.91 -3.78
CA ASP A 189 -13.10 -18.13 -2.66
C ASP A 189 -12.69 -17.42 -1.36
N GLU A 190 -11.44 -16.96 -1.24
CA GLU A 190 -11.05 -16.13 -0.10
C GLU A 190 -11.85 -14.82 -0.05
N PHE A 191 -12.28 -14.28 -1.20
CA PHE A 191 -13.09 -13.06 -1.25
C PHE A 191 -14.51 -13.27 -0.70
N LEU A 192 -15.02 -14.52 -0.66
CA LEU A 192 -16.30 -14.84 -0.02
C LEU A 192 -16.29 -14.59 1.50
N LYS A 193 -15.10 -14.56 2.11
CA LYS A 193 -14.93 -14.23 3.53
C LYS A 193 -15.13 -12.73 3.82
N VAL A 194 -15.06 -11.89 2.79
CA VAL A 194 -15.25 -10.43 2.91
C VAL A 194 -16.70 -10.07 2.59
N ASP A 195 -17.11 -10.30 1.35
CA ASP A 195 -18.46 -10.04 0.87
C ASP A 195 -18.71 -10.82 -0.42
N VAL A 196 -19.89 -11.43 -0.55
CA VAL A 196 -20.34 -12.13 -1.75
C VAL A 196 -20.35 -11.22 -2.98
N ASP A 197 -20.63 -9.93 -2.82
CA ASP A 197 -20.69 -8.97 -3.92
C ASP A 197 -19.30 -8.66 -4.52
N VAL A 198 -18.21 -8.92 -3.79
CA VAL A 198 -16.83 -8.80 -4.34
C VAL A 198 -16.68 -9.68 -5.58
N MET A 199 -17.30 -10.86 -5.59
CA MET A 199 -17.23 -11.78 -6.71
C MET A 199 -17.87 -11.23 -7.98
N ARG A 200 -18.95 -10.45 -7.84
CA ARG A 200 -19.62 -9.80 -8.98
C ARG A 200 -18.70 -8.79 -9.64
N HIS A 201 -17.99 -8.02 -8.82
CA HIS A 201 -17.04 -7.01 -9.31
C HIS A 201 -15.72 -7.60 -9.80
N LEU A 202 -15.32 -8.78 -9.31
CA LEU A 202 -14.04 -9.39 -9.66
C LEU A 202 -13.93 -9.70 -11.15
N ASP A 203 -14.97 -10.26 -11.77
CA ASP A 203 -14.94 -10.60 -13.20
C ASP A 203 -14.87 -9.34 -14.07
N GLU A 204 -15.71 -8.34 -13.77
CA GLU A 204 -15.70 -7.03 -14.45
C GLU A 204 -14.35 -6.34 -14.30
N TRP A 205 -13.74 -6.41 -13.11
CA TRP A 205 -12.44 -5.84 -12.80
C TRP A 205 -11.31 -6.52 -13.60
N GLN A 206 -11.31 -7.85 -13.67
CA GLN A 206 -10.32 -8.61 -14.43
C GLN A 206 -10.41 -8.29 -15.92
N GLU A 207 -11.63 -8.23 -16.46
CA GLU A 207 -11.88 -7.86 -17.86
C GLU A 207 -11.40 -6.44 -18.16
N ARG A 208 -11.79 -5.47 -17.33
CA ARG A 208 -11.42 -4.05 -17.46
C ARG A 208 -9.92 -3.83 -17.57
N PHE A 209 -9.12 -4.61 -16.84
CA PHE A 209 -7.67 -4.44 -16.80
C PHE A 209 -6.91 -5.47 -17.64
N GLY A 210 -7.62 -6.29 -18.43
CA GLY A 210 -7.02 -7.30 -19.30
C GLY A 210 -6.22 -8.34 -18.52
N ILE A 211 -6.64 -8.64 -17.29
CA ILE A 211 -5.90 -9.51 -16.37
C ILE A 211 -6.17 -10.96 -16.76
N LYS A 212 -5.25 -11.52 -17.55
CA LYS A 212 -5.19 -12.96 -17.81
C LYS A 212 -4.25 -13.61 -16.81
N LEU A 213 -4.64 -14.76 -16.28
CA LEU A 213 -3.67 -15.67 -15.67
C LEU A 213 -2.86 -16.26 -16.84
N ASP A 214 -1.58 -15.89 -16.94
CA ASP A 214 -0.65 -16.59 -17.80
C ASP A 214 -0.47 -18.00 -17.24
N ASP A 215 -0.64 -19.02 -18.09
CA ASP A 215 -0.46 -20.42 -17.71
C ASP A 215 1.03 -20.77 -17.40
N SER A 216 1.93 -19.78 -17.41
CA SER A 216 3.37 -19.92 -17.11
C SER A 216 3.75 -19.66 -15.65
N ASP A 217 2.85 -19.12 -14.82
CA ASP A 217 3.11 -18.87 -13.39
C ASP A 217 2.79 -20.09 -12.48
N SER A 218 2.33 -21.21 -13.05
CA SER A 218 1.93 -22.43 -12.30
C SER A 218 3.03 -23.48 -12.12
N THR A 219 4.29 -23.19 -12.45
CA THR A 219 5.39 -24.15 -12.27
C THR A 219 6.50 -23.56 -11.41
N GLU A 220 6.27 -23.49 -10.10
CA GLU A 220 7.35 -23.59 -9.08
C GLU A 220 6.74 -23.83 -7.68
N SER A 221 5.95 -24.90 -7.55
CA SER A 221 5.62 -25.45 -6.22
C SER A 221 5.37 -26.96 -6.30
N SER A 222 6.44 -27.74 -6.45
CA SER A 222 6.55 -29.12 -5.97
C SER A 222 7.95 -29.68 -6.22
N SER A 223 8.84 -29.50 -5.27
CA SER A 223 9.90 -30.49 -4.96
C SER A 223 10.53 -30.16 -3.59
N HIS A 224 9.79 -30.43 -2.53
CA HIS A 224 10.40 -30.91 -1.28
C HIS A 224 9.92 -32.35 -1.13
N GLY A 225 10.63 -33.24 -1.84
CA GLY A 225 10.54 -34.67 -1.64
C GLY A 225 11.27 -35.04 -0.35
N GLU A 226 10.59 -35.85 0.44
CA GLU A 226 10.97 -36.35 1.74
C GLU A 226 12.30 -37.14 1.74
N LEU A 227 13.00 -37.01 2.86
CA LEU A 227 13.68 -38.07 3.63
C LEU A 227 14.28 -39.25 2.86
N ASN A 228 15.61 -39.38 2.95
CA ASN A 228 16.26 -40.69 3.01
C ASN A 228 17.22 -40.74 4.20
N LEU A 229 16.71 -41.27 5.31
CA LEU A 229 17.50 -41.92 6.36
C LEU A 229 17.61 -43.40 5.97
N GLN A 230 18.80 -43.89 5.66
CA GLN A 230 19.19 -45.28 5.97
C GLN A 230 20.71 -45.47 5.89
N ARG A 231 21.27 -45.77 7.08
CA ARG A 231 22.29 -46.79 7.41
C ARG A 231 23.46 -47.00 6.44
N SER A 232 24.67 -46.70 6.93
CA SER A 232 25.75 -47.68 7.09
C SER A 232 26.60 -47.29 8.29
#